data_AF-A0A2T9KAZ4-F1
#
_entry.id   AF-A0A2T9KAZ4-F1
#
_cell.length_a   1.000
_cell.length_b   1.000
_cell.length_c   1.000
_cell.angle_alpha   90.00
_cell.angle_beta   90.00
_cell.angle_gamma   90.00
#
_symmetry.space_group_name_H-M   'P 1'
#
loop_
_entity.id
_entity.type
_entity.pdbx_description
1 polymer ?
#
loop_
_entity_poly.entity_id
_entity_poly.type
_entity_poly.pdbx_seq_one_letter_code
_entity_poly.pdbx_strand_id
1 'polypeptide(L)' 'MSPELDQAARRDGGRIIAALAAGFRDLDLAEDGFAEACARAAAAWPRDGAPRQPAAWLYA' A
#
# COMPACT_ATOMS: atom_id res chain seq x y z
N MET A 1 8.64 -7.95 -10.25
CA MET A 1 8.18 -7.37 -8.97
C MET A 1 8.83 -6.00 -8.87
N SER A 2 8.05 -4.90 -8.89
CA SER A 2 8.62 -3.54 -8.90
C SER A 2 9.41 -3.26 -7.61
N PRO A 3 10.69 -2.86 -7.70
CA PRO A 3 11.51 -2.59 -6.51
C PRO A 3 10.95 -1.42 -5.67
N GLU A 4 10.24 -0.49 -6.28
CA GLU A 4 9.61 0.65 -5.60
C GLU A 4 8.47 0.20 -4.69
N LEU A 5 7.70 -0.81 -5.12
CA LEU A 5 6.61 -1.39 -4.33
C LEU A 5 7.14 -2.17 -3.14
N ASP A 6 8.14 -3.02 -3.35
CA ASP A 6 8.76 -3.79 -2.27
C ASP A 6 9.35 -2.83 -1.21
N GLN A 7 10.02 -1.75 -1.64
CA GLN A 7 10.56 -0.76 -0.72
C GLN A 7 9.46 -0.01 0.05
N ALA A 8 8.40 0.44 -0.63
CA ALA A 8 7.29 1.15 0.01
C ALA A 8 6.54 0.25 1.02
N ALA A 9 6.24 -0.99 0.63
CA ALA A 9 5.56 -1.95 1.51
C ALA A 9 6.40 -2.29 2.75
N ARG A 10 7.72 -2.51 2.59
CA ARG A 10 8.62 -2.79 3.73
C ARG A 10 8.80 -1.60 4.66
N ARG A 11 8.87 -0.38 4.11
CA ARG A 11 9.17 0.82 4.89
C ARG A 11 7.94 1.37 5.61
N ASP A 12 6.80 1.40 4.92
CA ASP A 12 5.62 2.14 5.35
C ASP A 12 4.38 1.23 5.55
N GLY A 13 4.39 -0.03 5.08
CA GLY A 13 3.22 -0.92 5.09
C GLY A 13 2.61 -1.14 6.48
N GLY A 14 3.44 -1.45 7.49
CA GLY A 14 2.95 -1.62 8.85
C GLY A 14 2.31 -0.36 9.45
N ARG A 15 2.80 0.83 9.07
CA ARG A 15 2.22 2.11 9.48
C ARG A 15 0.90 2.40 8.76
N ILE A 16 0.81 2.04 7.48
CA ILE A 16 -0.39 2.20 6.65
C ILE A 16 -1.51 1.29 7.18
N ILE A 17 -1.22 0.01 7.41
CA ILE A 17 -2.18 -0.95 8.00
C ILE A 17 -2.65 -0.45 9.38
N ALA A 18 -1.74 0.01 10.24
CA ALA A 18 -2.11 0.54 11.55
C ALA A 18 -3.02 1.78 11.45
N ALA A 19 -2.78 2.67 10.48
CA ALA A 19 -3.61 3.85 10.25
C ALA A 19 -5.00 3.48 9.71
N LEU A 20 -5.09 2.53 8.77
CA LEU A 20 -6.34 2.00 8.24
C LEU A 20 -7.15 1.29 9.34
N ALA A 21 -6.51 0.41 10.11
CA ALA A 21 -7.13 -0.32 11.22
C ALA A 21 -7.62 0.63 12.32
N ALA A 22 -6.92 1.73 12.58
CA ALA A 22 -7.38 2.76 13.53
C ALA A 22 -8.67 3.45 13.05
N GLY A 23 -8.82 3.66 11.73
CA GLY A 23 -10.00 4.28 11.13
C GLY A 23 -11.21 3.34 11.09
N PHE A 24 -11.02 2.09 10.67
CA PHE A 24 -12.10 1.12 10.51
C PHE A 24 -12.40 0.31 11.79
N ARG A 25 -11.50 0.35 12.78
CA ARG A 25 -11.55 -0.49 14.00
C ARG A 25 -11.59 -1.99 13.68
N ASP A 26 -11.06 -2.34 12.52
CA ASP A 26 -11.02 -3.68 11.95
C ASP A 26 -9.65 -3.88 11.30
N LEU A 27 -8.89 -4.85 11.81
CA LEU A 27 -7.54 -5.14 11.32
C LEU A 27 -7.59 -5.97 10.05
N ASP A 28 -8.48 -6.96 9.98
CA ASP A 28 -8.59 -7.85 8.83
C ASP A 28 -8.96 -7.04 7.59
N LEU A 29 -9.95 -6.13 7.72
CA LEU A 29 -10.32 -5.22 6.63
C LEU A 29 -9.19 -4.28 6.20
N ALA A 30 -8.35 -3.84 7.15
CA ALA A 30 -7.22 -2.97 6.86
C ALA A 30 -6.09 -3.71 6.12
N GLU A 31 -5.81 -4.96 6.49
CA GLU A 31 -4.84 -5.81 5.82
C GLU A 31 -5.29 -6.16 4.39
N ASP A 32 -6.56 -6.51 4.22
CA ASP A 32 -7.14 -6.78 2.90
C ASP A 32 -7.10 -5.55 2.00
N GLY A 33 -7.48 -4.38 2.52
CA GLY A 33 -7.43 -3.12 1.78
C GLY A 33 -6.00 -2.75 1.35
N PHE A 34 -5.02 -2.94 2.23
CA PHE A 34 -3.62 -2.72 1.90
C PHE A 34 -3.09 -3.72 0.87
N ALA A 35 -3.50 -4.99 0.95
CA ALA A 35 -3.13 -6.02 -0.02
C ALA A 35 -3.68 -5.71 -1.42
N GLU A 36 -4.94 -5.25 -1.50
CA GLU A 36 -5.56 -4.82 -2.75
C GLU A 36 -4.84 -3.60 -3.35
N ALA A 37 -4.50 -2.61 -2.52
CA ALA A 37 -3.71 -1.45 -2.97
C ALA A 37 -2.35 -1.89 -3.52
N CYS A 38 -1.66 -2.82 -2.84
CA CYS A 38 -0.41 -3.40 -3.33
C CYS A 38 -0.59 -4.13 -4.67
N ALA A 39 -1.67 -4.87 -4.85
CA ALA A 39 -1.96 -5.58 -6.10
C ALA A 39 -2.16 -4.59 -7.27
N ARG A 40 -2.92 -3.50 -7.03
CA ARG A 40 -3.12 -2.43 -8.02
C ARG A 40 -1.82 -1.71 -8.36
N ALA A 41 -0.99 -1.43 -7.36
CA ALA A 41 0.35 -0.85 -7.57
C ALA A 41 1.24 -1.78 -8.40
N ALA A 42 1.23 -3.09 -8.11
CA ALA A 42 2.02 -4.08 -8.84
C ALA A 42 1.64 -4.17 -10.32
N ALA A 43 0.39 -3.89 -10.67
CA ALA A 43 -0.08 -3.84 -12.05
C ALA A 43 0.23 -2.50 -12.75
N ALA A 44 0.06 -1.38 -12.04
CA ALA A 44 0.16 -0.03 -12.62
C ALA A 44 1.61 0.50 -12.69
N TRP A 45 2.37 0.38 -11.61
CA TRP A 45 3.68 1.05 -11.49
C TRP A 45 4.74 0.57 -12.50
N PRO A 46 4.79 -0.71 -12.93
CA PRO A 46 5.70 -1.11 -14.00
C PRO A 46 5.43 -0.40 -15.34
N ARG A 47 4.18 0.05 -15.57
CA ARG A 47 3.74 0.68 -16.82
C ARG A 47 3.82 2.19 -16.76
N ASP A 48 3.33 2.76 -15.67
CA ASP A 48 3.11 4.20 -15.52
C ASP A 48 4.17 4.87 -14.62
N GLY A 49 5.04 4.07 -13.99
CA GLY A 49 5.98 4.51 -12.97
C GLY A 49 5.34 4.59 -11.58
N ALA A 50 6.17 4.53 -10.54
CA ALA A 50 5.70 4.74 -9.16
C ALA A 50 5.32 6.22 -8.94
N PRO A 51 4.23 6.51 -8.21
CA PRO A 51 3.83 7.88 -7.89
C PRO A 51 4.87 8.54 -6.98
N ARG A 52 4.90 9.89 -6.96
CA ARG A 52 5.84 10.67 -6.15
C ARG A 52 5.76 10.36 -4.64
N GLN A 53 4.60 9.92 -4.15
CA GLN A 53 4.39 9.50 -2.77
C GLN A 53 3.71 8.11 -2.73
N PRO A 54 4.49 7.01 -2.84
CA PRO A 54 3.97 5.64 -2.85
C PRO A 54 3.13 5.28 -1.62
N ALA A 55 3.58 5.67 -0.43
CA ALA A 55 2.89 5.39 0.82
C ALA A 55 1.51 6.08 0.91
N ALA A 56 1.40 7.32 0.43
CA ALA A 56 0.11 8.03 0.40
C ALA A 56 -0.86 7.41 -0.60
N TRP A 57 -0.34 6.91 -1.73
CA TRP A 57 -1.15 6.20 -2.72
C TRP A 57 -1.65 4.84 -2.19
N LEU A 58 -0.82 4.11 -1.44
CA LEU A 58 -1.20 2.82 -0.84
C LEU A 58 -2.19 2.96 0.34
N TYR A 59 -2.31 4.14 0.92
CA TYR A 59 -3.27 4.45 1.97
C TYR A 59 -4.64 4.91 1.43
N ALA A 60 -4.69 5.39 0.19
CA ALA A 60 -5.87 6.00 -0.43
C ALA A 60 -6.79 4.98 -1.11
#